data_AF-A0A3B9NRX4-F1
#
_entry.id   AF-A0A3B9NRX4-F1
#
_cell.length_a   1.000
_cell.length_b   1.000
_cell.length_c   1.000
_cell.angle_alpha   90.00
_cell.angle_beta   90.00
_cell.angle_gamma   90.00
#
_symmetry.space_group_name_H-M   'P 1'
#
loop_
_entity.id
_entity.type
_entity.pdbx_description
1 polymer ?
#
loop_
_entity_poly.entity_id
_entity_poly.type
_entity_poly.pdbx_seq_one_letter_code
_entity_poly.pdbx_strand_id
1 'polypeptide(L)'
;LTKLSIHQVPPLIGRGVLLDMTRHFNVSAMAAGQVISSEDIKTAAKAQSVVFKTGDVILLHTGWTDAKLKSDPAAWGSTIPG
;
A
#
# COMPACT_ATOMS: atom_id res chain seq x y z
N LEU A 1 -15.61 -22.49 -3.19
CA LEU A 1 -14.23 -22.44 -2.63
C LEU A 1 -14.21 -23.24 -1.33
N THR A 2 -13.35 -24.25 -1.18
CA THR A 2 -13.26 -25.06 0.07
C THR A 2 -11.94 -24.89 0.83
N LYS A 3 -11.02 -24.05 0.33
CA LYS A 3 -9.68 -23.81 0.90
C LYS A 3 -9.37 -22.31 0.83
N LEU A 4 -8.46 -21.84 1.71
CA LEU A 4 -7.98 -20.45 1.79
C LEU A 4 -9.03 -19.43 2.24
N SER A 5 -9.91 -19.80 3.17
CA SER A 5 -10.88 -18.87 3.76
C SER A 5 -10.21 -17.91 4.75
N ILE A 6 -10.62 -16.64 4.75
CA ILE A 6 -10.11 -15.63 5.68
C ILE A 6 -10.36 -15.97 7.16
N HIS A 7 -11.44 -16.72 7.45
CA HIS A 7 -11.73 -17.21 8.81
C HIS A 7 -10.64 -18.15 9.37
N GLN A 8 -9.89 -18.83 8.50
CA GLN A 8 -8.80 -19.72 8.89
C GLN A 8 -7.46 -19.00 9.04
N VAL A 9 -7.38 -17.73 8.61
CA VAL A 9 -6.18 -16.91 8.76
C VAL A 9 -6.14 -16.42 10.21
N PRO A 10 -5.07 -16.71 10.98
CA PRO A 10 -4.92 -16.14 12.32
C PRO A 10 -4.96 -14.60 12.27
N PRO A 11 -5.36 -13.93 13.36
CA PRO A 11 -5.32 -12.47 13.41
C PRO A 11 -3.96 -11.92 12.97
N LEU A 12 -3.97 -10.96 12.05
CA LEU A 12 -2.76 -10.28 11.57
C LEU A 12 -2.32 -9.24 12.60
N ILE A 13 -1.69 -9.71 13.68
CA ILE A 13 -1.19 -8.87 14.77
C ILE A 13 0.34 -8.89 14.71
N GLY A 14 0.94 -7.74 14.42
CA GLY A 14 2.38 -7.62 14.27
C GLY A 14 2.83 -6.19 13.95
N ARG A 15 4.10 -6.06 13.57
CA ARG A 15 4.68 -4.77 13.20
C ARG A 15 4.22 -4.34 11.81
N GLY A 16 3.54 -3.20 11.73
CA GLY A 16 3.25 -2.52 10.46
C GLY A 16 4.41 -1.61 10.05
N VAL A 17 4.72 -1.57 8.76
CA VAL A 17 5.73 -0.66 8.17
C VAL A 17 5.08 0.09 7.01
N LEU A 18 5.00 1.40 7.12
CA LEU A 18 4.56 2.26 6.02
C LEU A 18 5.77 2.64 5.16
N LEU A 19 5.69 2.42 3.85
CA LEU A 19 6.67 2.89 2.88
C LEU A 19 6.01 3.89 1.93
N ASP A 20 6.49 5.14 1.94
CA ASP A 20 5.86 6.22 1.20
C ASP A 20 6.34 6.29 -0.26
N MET A 21 5.56 5.74 -1.19
CA MET A 21 5.93 5.70 -2.60
C MET A 21 5.71 7.05 -3.30
N THR A 22 4.85 7.91 -2.77
CA THR A 22 4.65 9.26 -3.32
C THR A 22 5.91 10.10 -3.13
N ARG A 23 6.55 9.96 -1.95
CA ARG A 23 7.86 10.56 -1.67
C ARG A 23 8.98 9.98 -2.55
N HIS A 24 8.96 8.68 -2.84
CA HIS A 24 9.94 8.05 -3.74
C HIS A 24 9.84 8.58 -5.17
N PHE A 25 8.62 8.68 -5.72
CA PHE A 25 8.38 9.20 -7.08
C PHE A 25 8.26 10.72 -7.15
N ASN A 26 8.37 11.43 -6.02
CA ASN A 26 8.21 12.88 -5.90
C ASN A 26 6.89 13.40 -6.52
N VAL A 27 5.78 12.76 -6.18
CA VAL A 27 4.43 13.12 -6.61
C VAL A 27 3.51 13.28 -5.40
N SER A 28 2.37 13.94 -5.56
CA SER A 28 1.33 13.99 -4.52
C SER A 28 0.49 12.71 -4.47
N ALA A 29 0.28 12.08 -5.62
CA ALA A 29 -0.36 10.78 -5.77
C ALA A 29 0.18 10.08 -7.03
N MET A 30 0.31 8.76 -6.98
CA MET A 30 0.73 7.95 -8.13
C MET A 30 -0.38 7.84 -9.18
N ALA A 31 -0.01 7.56 -10.43
CA ALA A 31 -1.00 7.31 -11.49
C ALA A 31 -1.64 5.91 -11.35
N ALA A 32 -2.88 5.76 -11.85
CA ALA A 32 -3.54 4.46 -11.92
C ALA A 32 -2.68 3.45 -12.69
N GLY A 33 -2.49 2.26 -12.13
CA GLY A 33 -1.73 1.19 -12.78
C GLY A 33 -0.23 1.43 -12.87
N GLN A 34 0.30 2.50 -12.28
CA GLN A 34 1.75 2.73 -12.21
C GLN A 34 2.41 1.57 -11.44
N VAL A 35 3.40 0.94 -12.07
CA VAL A 35 4.10 -0.22 -11.51
C VAL A 35 5.03 0.22 -10.38
N ILE A 36 5.02 -0.54 -9.28
CA ILE A 36 6.03 -0.46 -8.21
C ILE A 36 6.93 -1.68 -8.34
N SER A 37 8.19 -1.47 -8.70
CA SER A 37 9.16 -2.56 -8.85
C SER A 37 9.82 -2.92 -7.52
N SER A 38 10.52 -4.06 -7.50
CA SER A 38 11.32 -4.44 -6.33
C SER A 38 12.49 -3.46 -6.06
N GLU A 39 12.98 -2.80 -7.10
CA GLU A 39 14.03 -1.78 -7.00
C GLU A 39 13.49 -0.50 -6.37
N ASP A 40 12.27 -0.10 -6.74
CA ASP A 40 11.59 1.04 -6.13
C ASP A 40 11.41 0.83 -4.62
N ILE A 41 10.95 -0.36 -4.22
CA ILE A 41 10.75 -0.70 -2.81
C ILE A 41 12.07 -0.61 -2.03
N LYS A 42 13.16 -1.16 -2.57
CA LYS A 42 14.48 -1.12 -1.93
C LYS A 42 15.05 0.29 -1.85
N THR A 43 14.90 1.07 -2.93
CA THR A 43 15.39 2.45 -3.01
C THR A 43 14.62 3.36 -2.07
N ALA A 44 13.30 3.25 -2.07
CA ALA A 44 12.45 3.93 -1.10
C ALA A 44 12.84 3.52 0.32
N ALA A 45 12.92 2.22 0.64
CA ALA A 45 13.26 1.80 2.00
C ALA A 45 14.59 2.39 2.49
N LYS A 46 15.62 2.40 1.63
CA LYS A 46 16.91 3.02 1.92
C LYS A 46 16.80 4.54 2.13
N ALA A 47 16.16 5.27 1.22
CA ALA A 47 15.99 6.71 1.32
C ALA A 47 15.17 7.13 2.55
N GLN A 48 14.28 6.24 3.00
CA GLN A 48 13.39 6.46 4.14
C GLN A 48 13.95 5.88 5.45
N SER A 49 15.16 5.33 5.43
CA SER A 49 15.80 4.68 6.59
C SER A 49 14.95 3.57 7.23
N VAL A 50 14.21 2.83 6.40
CA VAL A 50 13.36 1.71 6.81
C VAL A 50 14.12 0.40 6.70
N VAL A 51 14.08 -0.40 7.76
CA VAL A 51 14.62 -1.78 7.78
C VAL A 51 13.47 -2.78 7.95
N PHE A 52 13.29 -3.62 6.94
CA PHE A 52 12.32 -4.71 6.97
C PHE A 52 12.81 -5.87 7.85
N LYS A 53 11.87 -6.55 8.48
CA LYS A 53 12.08 -7.74 9.30
C LYS A 53 11.08 -8.81 8.89
N THR A 54 11.44 -10.07 9.14
CA THR A 54 10.52 -11.19 8.96
C THR A 54 9.26 -10.97 9.79
N GLY A 55 8.09 -11.13 9.15
CA GLY A 55 6.78 -10.95 9.79
C GLY A 55 6.22 -9.53 9.71
N ASP A 56 6.92 -8.58 9.10
CA ASP A 56 6.36 -7.25 8.85
C ASP A 56 5.18 -7.30 7.87
N VAL A 57 4.17 -6.48 8.15
CA VAL A 57 3.15 -6.12 7.18
C VAL A 57 3.54 -4.76 6.59
N ILE A 58 3.87 -4.74 5.30
CA ILE A 58 4.33 -3.53 4.62
C ILE A 58 3.15 -2.89 3.88
N LEU A 59 2.85 -1.64 4.23
CA LEU A 59 1.86 -0.82 3.55
C LEU A 59 2.58 0.13 2.58
N LEU A 60 2.32 0.00 1.29
CA LEU A 60 2.82 0.91 0.26
C LEU A 60 1.85 2.08 0.12
N HIS A 61 2.27 3.26 0.55
CA HIS A 61 1.46 4.46 0.44
C HIS A 61 1.62 5.08 -0.96
N THR A 62 0.55 5.07 -1.75
CA THR A 62 0.52 5.57 -3.13
C THR A 62 -0.16 6.92 -3.28
N GLY A 63 -0.77 7.45 -2.21
CA GLY A 63 -1.62 8.65 -2.25
C GLY A 63 -2.94 8.49 -3.04
N TRP A 64 -3.20 7.30 -3.59
CA TRP A 64 -4.32 7.07 -4.52
C TRP A 64 -5.69 7.26 -3.85
N THR A 65 -5.87 6.72 -2.65
CA THR A 65 -7.13 6.78 -1.89
C THR A 65 -7.57 8.24 -1.68
N ASP A 66 -6.69 9.08 -1.14
CA ASP A 66 -7.01 10.48 -0.86
C ASP A 66 -7.23 11.29 -2.13
N ALA A 67 -6.42 11.04 -3.16
CA ALA A 67 -6.57 11.70 -4.45
C ALA A 67 -7.90 11.34 -5.11
N LYS A 68 -8.29 10.05 -5.09
CA LYS A 68 -9.54 9.59 -5.68
C LYS A 68 -10.76 10.03 -4.91
N LEU A 69 -10.73 9.99 -3.58
CA LEU A 69 -11.81 10.53 -2.75
C LEU A 69 -12.06 12.01 -3.07
N LYS A 70 -11.00 12.81 -3.26
CA LYS A 70 -11.15 14.23 -3.63
C LYS A 70 -11.67 14.44 -5.05
N SER A 71 -11.17 13.67 -6.02
CA SER A 71 -11.50 13.88 -7.44
C SER A 71 -12.86 13.27 -7.84
N ASP A 72 -13.21 12.13 -7.23
CA ASP A 72 -14.40 11.36 -7.57
C ASP A 72 -14.89 10.57 -6.32
N PRO A 73 -15.52 11.26 -5.36
CA PRO A 73 -15.96 10.65 -4.10
C PRO A 73 -16.96 9.51 -4.30
N ALA A 74 -17.82 9.63 -5.33
CA ALA A 74 -18.85 8.64 -5.62
C ALA A 74 -18.23 7.32 -6.08
N ALA A 75 -17.30 7.36 -7.05
CA ALA A 75 -16.60 6.17 -7.49
C ALA A 75 -15.74 5.59 -6.36
N TRP A 76 -15.07 6.43 -5.57
CA TRP A 76 -14.28 5.96 -4.43
C TRP A 76 -15.14 5.17 -3.43
N GLY A 77 -16.31 5.71 -3.03
CA GLY A 77 -17.20 5.05 -2.07
C GLY A 77 -17.90 3.79 -2.59
N SER A 78 -18.15 3.69 -3.90
CA SER A 78 -18.90 2.56 -4.48
C SER A 78 -18.04 1.42 -5.02
N THR A 79 -16.74 1.67 -5.26
CA THR A 79 -15.84 0.67 -5.87
C THR A 79 -14.81 0.08 -4.91
N ILE A 80 -14.61 0.69 -3.75
CA ILE A 80 -13.80 0.06 -2.69
C ILE A 80 -14.60 -1.11 -2.11
N PRO A 81 -14.01 -2.33 -2.04
CA PRO A 81 -14.65 -3.42 -1.33
C PRO A 81 -14.79 -3.06 0.15
N GLY A 82 -16.01 -3.17 0.67
CA GLY A 82 -16.39 -3.06 2.08
C GLY A 82 -17.29 -4.22 2.45
#